data_AF-A0A3C2BA16-F1
#
_entry.id   AF-A0A3C2BA16-F1
#
_cell.length_a   1.000
_cell.length_b   1.000
_cell.length_c   1.000
_cell.angle_alpha   90.00
_cell.angle_beta   90.00
_cell.angle_gamma   90.00
#
_symmetry.space_group_name_H-M   'P 1'
#
loop_
_entity.id
_entity.type
_entity.pdbx_description
1 polymer ?
#
loop_
_entity_poly.entity_id
_entity_poly.type
_entity_poly.pdbx_seq_one_letter_code
_entity_poly.pdbx_strand_id
1 'polypeptide(L)' 'MKLYTAYGSNTNRISMAVRCPDAKYIGKSKLENYKLAFKGTENYSYLTVIPDEN' A
#
# COMPACT_ATOMS: atom_id res chain seq x y z
N MET A 1 18.86 1.74 -6.39
CA MET A 1 17.92 0.79 -5.73
C MET A 1 16.60 1.50 -5.51
N LYS A 2 15.45 0.90 -5.87
CA LYS A 2 14.12 1.49 -5.65
C LYS A 2 13.42 0.71 -4.53
N LEU A 3 12.80 1.42 -3.59
CA LEU A 3 11.99 0.83 -2.53
C LEU A 3 10.53 1.13 -2.82
N TYR A 4 9.67 0.13 -2.62
CA TYR A 4 8.22 0.24 -2.78
C TYR A 4 7.55 -0.13 -1.46
N THR A 5 6.73 0.78 -0.94
CA THR A 5 5.92 0.53 0.26
C THR A 5 4.48 0.28 -0.15
N ALA A 6 3.90 -0.82 0.32
CA ALA A 6 2.51 -1.16 0.08
C ALA A 6 1.68 -0.83 1.33
N TYR A 7 0.54 -0.18 1.11
CA TYR A 7 -0.42 0.21 2.16
C TYR A 7 -1.84 -0.34 1.91
N GLY A 8 -2.01 -1.14 0.85
CA GLY A 8 -3.30 -1.72 0.45
C GLY A 8 -3.19 -3.18 0.00
N SER A 9 -3.92 -3.56 -1.05
CA SER A 9 -3.99 -4.96 -1.53
C SER A 9 -2.62 -5.58 -1.87
N ASN A 10 -1.65 -4.75 -2.25
CA ASN A 10 -0.26 -5.16 -2.50
C ASN A 10 0.54 -5.49 -1.23
N THR A 11 -0.07 -5.51 -0.05
CA THR A 11 0.53 -6.07 1.18
C THR A 11 0.44 -7.60 1.23
N ASN A 12 -0.43 -8.22 0.42
CA ASN A 12 -0.49 -9.67 0.29
C ASN A 12 0.75 -10.19 -0.43
N ARG A 13 1.62 -10.88 0.32
CA ARG A 13 2.91 -11.38 -0.17
C ARG A 13 2.78 -12.44 -1.27
N ILE A 14 1.75 -13.27 -1.24
CA ILE A 14 1.54 -14.33 -2.24
C ILE A 14 1.16 -13.69 -3.57
N SER A 15 0.15 -12.82 -3.57
CA SER A 15 -0.27 -12.11 -4.78
C SER A 15 0.84 -11.23 -5.34
N MET A 16 1.64 -10.59 -4.49
CA MET A 16 2.79 -9.81 -4.93
C MET A 16 3.88 -10.67 -5.56
N ALA A 17 4.20 -11.83 -4.99
CA ALA A 17 5.20 -12.73 -5.57
C ALA A 17 4.79 -13.23 -6.97
N VAL A 18 3.49 -13.45 -7.18
CA VAL A 18 2.95 -13.82 -8.51
C VAL A 18 3.00 -12.65 -9.49
N ARG A 19 2.61 -11.43 -9.07
CA ARG A 19 2.57 -10.24 -9.94
C ARG A 19 3.95 -9.64 -10.21
N CYS A 20 4.87 -9.75 -9.26
CA CYS A 20 6.17 -9.10 -9.26
C CYS A 20 7.25 -10.09 -8.76
N PRO A 21 7.66 -11.07 -9.59
CA PRO A 21 8.53 -12.17 -9.16
C PRO A 21 9.93 -11.71 -8.70
N ASP A 22 10.42 -10.59 -9.22
CA ASP A 22 11.74 -10.05 -8.86
C ASP A 22 11.71 -9.20 -7.57
N ALA A 23 10.51 -8.86 -7.06
CA ALA A 23 10.38 -8.03 -5.87
C ALA A 23 10.72 -8.83 -4.61
N LYS A 24 11.59 -8.28 -3.77
CA LYS A 24 12.01 -8.90 -2.50
C LYS A 24 11.37 -8.17 -1.32
N TYR A 25 10.83 -8.94 -0.38
CA TYR A 25 10.33 -8.40 0.88
C TYR A 25 11.49 -7.92 1.75
N ILE A 26 11.41 -6.68 2.23
CA ILE A 26 12.45 -6.04 3.06
C ILE A 26 12.02 -5.99 4.53
N GLY A 27 10.79 -5.54 4.80
CA GLY A 27 10.29 -5.37 6.17
C GLY A 27 9.00 -4.58 6.22
N LYS A 28 8.58 -4.24 7.45
CA LYS A 28 7.46 -3.32 7.71
C LYS A 28 8.00 -1.92 8.00
N SER A 29 7.24 -0.90 7.63
CA SER A 29 7.53 0.50 7.91
C SER A 29 6.27 1.21 8.37
N LYS A 30 6.43 2.32 9.09
CA LYS A 30 5.34 3.26 9.39
C LYS A 30 5.50 4.50 8.52
N LEU A 31 4.40 4.98 7.95
CA LEU A 31 4.34 6.24 7.20
C LEU A 31 3.73 7.30 8.12
N GLU A 32 4.56 8.19 8.65
CA GLU A 32 4.13 9.28 9.56
C GLU A 32 3.46 10.42 8.79
N ASN A 33 2.55 11.16 9.44
CA ASN A 33 1.82 12.31 8.89
C ASN A 33 0.88 11.98 7.72
N TYR A 34 0.47 10.72 7.59
CA TYR A 34 -0.54 10.28 6.63
C TYR A 34 -1.56 9.38 7.29
N LYS A 35 -2.80 9.46 6.82
CA LYS A 35 -3.89 8.55 7.19
C LYS A 35 -4.36 7.74 5.98
N LEU A 36 -4.82 6.53 6.27
CA LEU A 36 -5.42 5.66 5.27
C LEU A 36 -6.85 6.12 4.99
N ALA A 37 -7.23 6.18 3.72
CA ALA A 37 -8.56 6.55 3.28
C ALA A 37 -9.07 5.62 2.17
N PHE A 38 -10.39 5.42 2.14
CA PHE A 38 -11.07 4.85 0.98
C PHE A 38 -11.57 5.98 0.08
N LYS A 39 -11.25 5.92 -1.21
CA LYS A 39 -11.80 6.81 -2.25
C LYS A 39 -12.53 5.98 -3.30
N GLY A 40 -13.48 6.59 -3.99
CA GLY A 40 -14.31 5.94 -5.01
C GLY A 40 -15.78 5.98 -4.66
N THR A 41 -16.58 5.13 -5.30
CA THR A 41 -18.02 5.01 -5.06
C THR A 41 -18.35 3.73 -4.31
N GLU A 42 -19.59 3.59 -3.89
CA GLU A 42 -20.11 2.33 -3.34
C GLU A 42 -19.76 1.16 -4.27
N ASN A 43 -19.23 0.08 -3.71
CA ASN A 43 -18.70 -1.12 -4.41
C ASN A 43 -17.45 -0.95 -5.28
N TYR A 44 -16.97 0.27 -5.52
CA TYR A 44 -15.77 0.56 -6.34
C TYR A 44 -14.77 1.46 -5.61
N SER A 45 -14.63 1.24 -4.30
CA SER A 45 -13.67 1.98 -3.49
C SER A 45 -12.28 1.34 -3.51
N TYR A 46 -11.26 2.17 -3.36
CA TYR A 46 -9.87 1.75 -3.28
C TYR A 46 -9.15 2.50 -2.16
N LEU A 47 -8.08 1.87 -1.66
CA LEU A 47 -7.24 2.45 -0.62
C LEU A 47 -6.30 3.51 -1.20
N THR A 48 -6.19 4.62 -0.49
CA THR A 48 -5.20 5.67 -0.73
C THR A 48 -4.68 6.21 0.60
N VAL A 49 -3.60 6.98 0.55
CA VAL A 49 -3.11 7.75 1.69
C VAL A 49 -3.38 9.23 1.44
N ILE A 50 -3.81 9.94 2.48
CA ILE A 50 -3.98 11.38 2.45
C ILE A 50 -3.16 12.01 3.58
N PRO A 51 -2.67 13.25 3.43
CA PRO A 51 -2.00 13.95 4.52
C PRO A 51 -2.85 13.92 5.79
N ASP A 52 -2.19 13.66 6.91
CA ASP A 52 -2.81 13.76 8.22
C ASP A 52 -2.59 15.18 8.73
N GLU A 53 -3.54 16.06 8.39
CA GLU A 53 -3.67 17.42 8.93
C GLU A 53 -4.06 17.33 10.40
N ASN A 54 -3.10 17.03 11.27
CA ASN A 54 -3.23 17.30 12.71
C ASN A 54 -2.95 18.78 12.98
#